data_AF-A0A6C0J3W0-F1
#
_entry.id   AF-A0A6C0J3W0-F1
#
_cell.length_a   1.000
_cell.length_b   1.000
_cell.length_c   1.000
_cell.angle_alpha   90.00
_cell.angle_beta   90.00
_cell.angle_gamma   90.00
#
_symmetry.space_group_name_H-M   'P 1'
#
loop_
_entity.id
_entity.type
_entity.pdbx_description
1 polymer ?
#
loop_
_entity_poly.entity_id
_entity_poly.type
_entity_poly.pdbx_seq_one_letter_code
_entity_poly.pdbx_strand_id
1 'polypeptide(L)'
;MSKPLSTFVQTLVDDPAFVDSIEDNIKNIMADGKVTMADMPEIIEMATNCYNNLSKVHLTYEELPDVLKEIICYILNKYELVPEEEEKQFMKMIDTGINLIMLSPKVKKCCLSVWNKLSCKGKKQQKK
;
A
#
# COMPACT_ATOMS: atom_id res chain seq x y z
N MET A 1 -7.11 15.17 -14.04
CA MET A 1 -7.62 15.73 -12.78
C MET A 1 -7.22 14.75 -11.67
N SER A 2 -6.25 15.10 -10.82
CA SER A 2 -5.93 14.24 -9.67
C SER A 2 -7.11 14.29 -8.70
N LYS A 3 -7.59 13.12 -8.27
CA LYS A 3 -8.57 13.05 -7.17
C LYS A 3 -7.88 13.57 -5.90
N PRO A 4 -8.62 14.27 -5.02
CA PRO A 4 -8.09 14.62 -3.71
C PRO A 4 -7.72 13.33 -2.97
N LEU A 5 -6.55 13.33 -2.31
CA LEU A 5 -6.08 12.18 -1.56
C LEU A 5 -7.05 11.87 -0.41
N SER A 6 -7.25 10.57 -0.14
CA SER A 6 -7.94 10.15 1.06
C SER A 6 -7.19 10.64 2.30
N THR A 7 -7.91 10.83 3.41
CA THR A 7 -7.32 11.27 4.68
C THR A 7 -6.20 10.34 5.15
N PHE A 8 -6.28 9.05 4.80
CA PHE A 8 -5.24 8.07 5.11
C PHE A 8 -3.95 8.33 4.34
N VAL A 9 -4.04 8.52 3.02
CA VAL A 9 -2.87 8.81 2.20
C VAL A 9 -2.31 10.19 2.54
N GLN A 10 -3.17 11.16 2.88
CA GLN A 10 -2.72 12.46 3.38
C GLN A 10 -1.88 12.33 4.66
N THR A 11 -2.34 11.53 5.63
CA THR A 11 -1.60 11.29 6.88
C THR A 11 -0.23 10.65 6.64
N LEU A 12 -0.11 9.84 5.61
CA LEU A 12 1.14 9.20 5.20
C LEU A 12 2.11 10.19 4.55
N VAL A 13 1.64 10.95 3.56
CA VAL A 13 2.49 11.92 2.85
C VAL A 13 2.89 13.10 3.73
N ASP A 14 2.17 13.36 4.82
CA ASP A 14 2.53 14.36 5.83
C ASP A 14 3.57 13.83 6.85
N ASP A 15 3.88 12.53 6.86
CA ASP A 15 4.93 11.94 7.70
C ASP A 15 6.30 12.08 6.99
N PRO A 16 7.24 12.89 7.52
CA PRO A 16 8.53 13.12 6.88
C PRO A 16 9.34 11.83 6.73
N ALA A 17 9.27 10.91 7.71
CA ALA A 17 10.01 9.66 7.64
C ALA A 17 9.49 8.75 6.51
N PHE A 18 8.20 8.84 6.21
CA PHE A 18 7.59 8.16 5.08
C PHE A 18 8.05 8.77 3.75
N VAL A 19 8.03 10.09 3.64
CA VAL A 19 8.48 10.80 2.43
C VAL A 19 9.95 10.51 2.15
N ASP A 20 10.82 10.61 3.17
CA ASP A 20 12.25 10.31 3.06
C ASP A 20 12.48 8.86 2.59
N SER A 21 11.74 7.91 3.17
CA SER A 21 11.82 6.49 2.76
C SER A 21 11.38 6.29 1.32
N ILE A 22 10.38 7.02 0.83
CA ILE A 22 9.96 6.96 -0.58
C ILE A 22 11.05 7.56 -1.48
N GLU A 23 11.57 8.73 -1.11
CA GLU A 23 12.60 9.42 -1.89
C GLU A 23 13.85 8.56 -2.06
N ASP A 24 14.29 7.87 -1.02
CA ASP A 24 15.46 7.00 -1.11
C ASP A 24 15.23 5.77 -1.99
N ASN A 25 14.03 5.18 -1.95
CA ASN A 25 13.67 4.07 -2.86
C ASN A 25 13.57 4.56 -4.31
N ILE A 26 13.01 5.75 -4.54
CA ILE A 26 12.89 6.30 -5.88
C ILE A 26 14.25 6.67 -6.45
N LYS A 27 15.20 7.17 -5.65
CA LYS A 27 16.57 7.39 -6.13
C LYS A 27 17.21 6.10 -6.65
N ASN A 28 16.90 4.95 -6.04
CA ASN A 28 17.39 3.65 -6.50
C ASN A 28 16.69 3.22 -7.81
N ILE A 29 15.36 3.36 -7.88
CA ILE A 29 14.56 3.06 -9.09
C ILE A 29 14.97 3.98 -10.26
N MET A 30 15.29 5.24 -9.98
CA MET A 30 15.66 6.26 -10.98
C MET A 30 17.16 6.31 -11.25
N ALA A 31 17.97 5.39 -10.71
CA ALA A 31 19.42 5.45 -10.82
C ALA A 31 19.93 5.37 -12.28
N ASP A 32 19.18 4.72 -13.17
CA ASP A 32 19.49 4.61 -14.60
C ASP A 32 18.76 5.66 -15.47
N GLY A 33 17.94 6.52 -14.85
CA GLY A 33 17.18 7.59 -15.49
C GLY A 33 15.92 7.14 -16.23
N LYS A 34 15.50 5.87 -16.12
CA LYS A 34 14.27 5.38 -16.75
C LYS A 34 13.56 4.35 -15.88
N VAL A 35 12.38 4.69 -15.38
CA VAL A 35 11.49 3.68 -14.83
C VAL A 35 10.92 2.82 -15.96
N THR A 36 11.01 1.51 -15.76
CA THR A 36 10.52 0.49 -16.67
C THR A 36 9.64 -0.51 -15.92
N MET A 37 9.05 -1.45 -16.65
CA MET A 37 8.32 -2.57 -16.05
C MET A 37 9.18 -3.43 -15.11
N ALA A 38 10.51 -3.38 -15.22
CA ALA A 38 11.42 -4.12 -14.36
C ALA A 38 11.41 -3.59 -12.91
N ASP A 39 11.05 -2.32 -12.73
CA ASP A 39 11.06 -1.63 -11.44
C ASP A 39 9.74 -1.79 -10.67
N MET A 40 8.72 -2.36 -11.32
CA MET A 40 7.41 -2.61 -10.72
C MET A 40 7.44 -3.41 -9.41
N PRO A 41 8.25 -4.47 -9.26
CA PRO A 41 8.37 -5.17 -7.99
C PRO A 41 8.83 -4.25 -6.85
N GLU A 42 9.77 -3.35 -7.09
CA GLU A 42 10.28 -2.41 -6.09
C GLU A 42 9.24 -1.33 -5.76
N ILE A 43 8.50 -0.84 -6.75
CA ILE A 43 7.37 0.09 -6.55
C ILE A 43 6.27 -0.56 -5.68
N ILE A 44 5.94 -1.82 -5.94
CA ILE A 44 4.95 -2.59 -5.17
C ILE A 44 5.47 -2.88 -3.76
N GLU A 45 6.74 -3.24 -3.63
CA GLU A 45 7.39 -3.49 -2.33
C GLU A 45 7.41 -2.22 -1.48
N MET A 46 7.74 -1.07 -2.06
CA MET A 46 7.69 0.22 -1.37
C MET A 46 6.31 0.48 -0.77
N ALA A 47 5.24 0.33 -1.56
CA ALA A 47 3.87 0.49 -1.07
C ALA A 47 3.48 -0.55 0.00
N THR A 48 4.06 -1.76 -0.05
CA THR A 48 3.82 -2.80 0.96
C THR A 48 4.56 -2.52 2.26
N ASN A 49 5.78 -1.99 2.19
CA ASN A 49 6.56 -1.59 3.34
C ASN A 49 5.93 -0.40 4.07
N CYS A 50 5.26 0.48 3.33
CA CYS A 50 4.40 1.53 3.89
C CYS A 50 3.35 0.94 4.83
N TYR A 51 2.63 -0.11 4.41
CA TYR A 51 1.64 -0.79 5.25
C TYR A 51 2.24 -1.45 6.50
N ASN A 52 3.42 -2.08 6.39
CA ASN A 52 4.07 -2.72 7.53
C ASN A 52 4.51 -1.72 8.62
N ASN A 53 4.80 -0.47 8.23
CA ASN A 53 5.16 0.62 9.14
C ASN A 53 3.93 1.36 9.70
N LEU A 54 2.74 1.17 9.12
CA LEU A 54 1.47 1.78 9.53
C LEU A 54 0.82 1.13 10.76
N SER A 55 1.60 0.80 11.78
CA SER A 55 1.07 0.36 13.09
C SER A 55 0.10 1.37 13.74
N LYS A 56 0.08 2.61 13.24
CA LYS A 56 -0.77 3.72 13.71
C LYS A 56 -2.12 3.84 12.99
N VAL A 57 -2.31 3.20 11.85
CA VAL A 57 -3.53 3.35 11.02
C VAL A 57 -4.26 2.02 10.94
N HIS A 58 -5.50 1.98 11.45
CA HIS A 58 -6.36 0.81 11.33
C HIS A 58 -7.05 0.81 9.96
N LEU A 59 -6.56 0.00 9.04
CA LEU A 59 -7.22 -0.28 7.76
C LEU A 59 -7.93 -1.63 7.83
N THR A 60 -9.19 -1.66 7.38
CA THR A 60 -9.88 -2.93 7.16
C THR A 60 -9.29 -3.66 5.94
N TYR A 61 -9.56 -4.96 5.86
CA TYR A 61 -9.16 -5.76 4.70
C TYR A 61 -9.79 -5.26 3.38
N GLU A 62 -10.95 -4.62 3.48
CA GLU A 62 -11.70 -4.10 2.33
C GLU A 62 -11.15 -2.76 1.84
N GLU A 63 -10.62 -1.92 2.74
CA GLU A 63 -10.06 -0.60 2.41
C GLU A 63 -8.61 -0.66 1.93
N LEU A 64 -7.86 -1.69 2.34
CA LEU A 64 -6.43 -1.82 2.06
C LEU A 64 -6.08 -1.79 0.56
N PRO A 65 -6.80 -2.47 -0.36
CA PRO A 65 -6.48 -2.43 -1.78
C PRO A 65 -6.54 -1.02 -2.37
N ASP A 66 -7.56 -0.26 -2.00
CA ASP A 66 -7.78 1.09 -2.51
C ASP A 66 -6.71 2.05 -1.98
N VAL A 67 -6.34 1.92 -0.70
CA VAL A 67 -5.25 2.73 -0.11
C VAL A 67 -3.90 2.39 -0.75
N LEU A 68 -3.59 1.11 -0.96
CA LEU A 68 -2.35 0.71 -1.65
C LEU A 68 -2.30 1.28 -3.07
N LYS A 69 -3.41 1.19 -3.81
CA LYS A 69 -3.51 1.73 -5.17
C LYS A 69 -3.31 3.24 -5.17
N GLU A 70 -3.92 3.94 -4.22
CA GLU A 70 -3.83 5.40 -4.11
C GLU A 70 -2.40 5.85 -3.78
N ILE A 71 -1.71 5.18 -2.85
CA ILE A 71 -0.30 5.45 -2.53
C ILE A 71 0.58 5.25 -3.77
N ILE A 72 0.42 4.12 -4.46
CA ILE A 72 1.22 3.83 -5.66
C ILE A 72 0.95 4.88 -6.74
N CYS A 73 -0.31 5.23 -7.00
CA CYS A 73 -0.66 6.25 -7.98
C CYS A 73 -0.11 7.63 -7.60
N TYR A 74 -0.12 7.99 -6.31
CA TYR A 74 0.46 9.24 -5.84
C TYR A 74 1.96 9.29 -6.14
N ILE A 75 2.68 8.21 -5.83
CA ILE A 75 4.12 8.10 -6.08
C ILE A 75 4.42 8.22 -7.58
N LEU A 76 3.74 7.44 -8.42
CA LEU A 76 3.97 7.45 -9.86
C LEU A 76 3.72 8.82 -10.49
N ASN A 77 2.65 9.51 -10.05
CA ASN A 77 2.31 10.84 -10.55
C ASN A 77 3.24 11.92 -10.02
N LYS A 78 3.64 11.87 -8.74
CA LYS A 78 4.50 12.89 -8.12
C LYS A 78 5.88 12.95 -8.76
N TYR A 79 6.40 11.81 -9.20
CA TYR A 79 7.74 11.69 -9.76
C TYR A 79 7.73 11.41 -11.27
N GLU A 80 6.56 11.53 -11.91
CA GLU A 80 6.38 11.34 -13.37
C GLU A 80 7.02 10.03 -13.88
N LEU A 81 6.87 8.94 -13.12
CA LEU A 81 7.60 7.69 -13.34
C LEU A 81 7.00 6.83 -14.48
N VAL A 82 5.82 7.15 -14.98
CA VAL A 82 5.11 6.31 -15.95
C VAL A 82 4.98 7.03 -17.28
N PRO A 83 5.54 6.49 -18.38
CA PRO A 83 5.26 6.99 -19.71
C PRO A 83 3.76 6.86 -20.03
N GLU A 84 3.16 7.91 -20.60
CA GLU A 84 1.72 7.92 -20.92
C GLU A 84 1.31 6.75 -21.82
N GLU A 85 2.18 6.32 -22.74
CA GLU A 85 1.96 5.18 -23.63
C GLU A 85 1.86 3.83 -22.89
N GLU A 86 2.48 3.70 -21.71
CA GLU A 86 2.55 2.46 -20.93
C GLU A 86 1.64 2.47 -19.70
N GLU A 87 0.94 3.58 -19.43
CA GLU A 87 0.11 3.79 -18.24
C GLU A 87 -0.86 2.62 -17.99
N LYS A 88 -1.54 2.14 -19.04
CA LYS A 88 -2.48 1.00 -18.91
C LYS A 88 -1.79 -0.29 -18.46
N GLN A 89 -0.58 -0.55 -18.92
CA GLN A 89 0.17 -1.76 -18.56
C GLN A 89 0.68 -1.65 -17.12
N PHE A 90 1.20 -0.48 -16.74
CA PHE A 90 1.58 -0.17 -15.36
C PHE A 90 0.39 -0.36 -14.40
N MET A 91 -0.76 0.22 -14.72
CA MET A 91 -1.97 0.09 -13.89
C MET A 91 -2.43 -1.37 -13.71
N LYS A 92 -2.30 -2.20 -14.75
CA LYS A 92 -2.60 -3.63 -14.66
C LYS A 92 -1.60 -4.38 -13.77
N MET A 93 -0.32 -4.02 -13.82
CA MET A 93 0.72 -4.59 -12.95
C MET A 93 0.49 -4.22 -11.49
N ILE A 94 0.11 -2.97 -11.23
CA ILE A 94 -0.26 -2.47 -9.90
C ILE A 94 -1.44 -3.26 -9.35
N ASP A 95 -2.53 -3.38 -10.11
CA ASP A 95 -3.71 -4.14 -9.69
C ASP A 95 -3.37 -5.61 -9.40
N THR A 96 -2.49 -6.21 -10.21
CA THR A 96 -2.02 -7.58 -10.00
C THR A 96 -1.17 -7.69 -8.73
N GLY A 97 -0.25 -6.75 -8.51
CA GLY A 97 0.60 -6.67 -7.32
C GLY A 97 -0.22 -6.54 -6.03
N ILE A 98 -1.20 -5.63 -6.03
CA ILE A 98 -2.12 -5.45 -4.91
C ILE A 98 -2.89 -6.74 -4.62
N ASN A 99 -3.43 -7.39 -5.65
CA ASN A 99 -4.11 -8.67 -5.47
C ASN A 99 -3.20 -9.73 -4.84
N LEU A 100 -1.93 -9.81 -5.24
CA LEU A 100 -0.94 -10.73 -4.64
C LEU A 100 -0.66 -10.39 -3.17
N ILE A 101 -0.56 -9.10 -2.82
CA ILE A 101 -0.42 -8.64 -1.43
C ILE A 101 -1.62 -9.08 -0.60
N MET A 102 -2.84 -8.89 -1.11
CA MET A 102 -4.08 -9.26 -0.42
C MET A 102 -4.20 -10.78 -0.19
N LEU A 103 -3.67 -11.58 -1.11
CA LEU A 103 -3.60 -13.04 -0.96
C LEU A 103 -2.57 -13.49 0.10
N SER A 104 -1.69 -12.60 0.56
CA SER A 104 -0.69 -12.92 1.58
C SER A 104 -1.36 -13.30 2.91
N PRO A 105 -1.02 -14.47 3.49
CA PRO A 105 -1.55 -14.89 4.79
C PRO A 105 -1.25 -13.90 5.91
N LYS A 106 -0.17 -13.12 5.79
CA LYS A 106 0.22 -12.09 6.77
C LYS A 106 -0.78 -10.92 6.77
N VAL A 107 -1.16 -10.44 5.58
CA VAL A 107 -2.14 -9.34 5.42
C VAL A 107 -3.50 -9.78 5.94
N LYS A 108 -3.95 -10.97 5.51
CA LYS A 108 -5.19 -11.57 6.01
C LYS A 108 -5.20 -11.71 7.54
N LYS A 109 -4.09 -12.13 8.16
CA LYS A 109 -3.97 -12.20 9.62
C LYS A 109 -3.93 -10.82 10.27
N CYS A 110 -3.23 -9.85 9.72
CA CYS A 110 -3.15 -8.49 10.26
C CYS A 110 -4.56 -7.87 10.33
N CYS A 111 -5.28 -7.85 9.20
CA CYS A 111 -6.63 -7.30 9.12
C CYS A 111 -7.69 -8.11 9.89
N LEU A 112 -7.60 -9.45 9.93
CA LEU A 112 -8.62 -10.30 10.60
C LEU A 112 -8.31 -10.63 12.07
N SER A 113 -7.08 -10.42 12.56
CA SER A 113 -6.72 -10.71 13.96
C SER A 113 -7.49 -9.85 14.97
N VAL A 114 -7.97 -8.68 14.54
CA VAL A 114 -8.85 -7.80 15.31
C VAL A 114 -10.23 -8.46 15.52
N TRP A 115 -10.75 -9.18 14.53
CA TRP A 115 -12.05 -9.84 14.60
C TRP A 115 -12.05 -11.02 15.59
N ASN A 116 -10.97 -11.80 15.62
CA ASN A 116 -10.87 -12.95 16.53
C ASN A 116 -10.72 -12.54 18.01
N LYS A 117 -10.17 -11.35 18.31
CA LYS A 117 -10.11 -10.84 19.69
C LYS A 117 -11.47 -10.38 20.23
N LEU A 118 -12.38 -9.94 19.36
CA LEU A 118 -13.75 -9.57 19.74
C LEU A 118 -14.67 -10.80 19.85
N SER A 119 -14.49 -11.80 18.98
CA SER A 119 -15.28 -13.05 19.02
C SER A 119 -14.97 -13.94 20.24
N CYS A 120 -13.74 -13.92 20.76
CA CYS A 120 -13.35 -14.76 21.90
C CYS A 120 -13.79 -14.26 23.29
N LYS A 121 -14.25 -13.00 23.44
CA LYS A 121 -14.77 -12.49 24.72
C LYS A 121 -16.24 -12.85 24.97
N GLY A 122 -16.96 -13.38 23.97
CA GLY A 122 -18.38 -13.74 24.08
C GLY A 122 -18.70 -15.16 24.59
N LYS A 123 -17.71 -16.01 24.89
CA LYS A 123 -17.94 -17.43 25.26
C LYS A 123 -17.38 -17.83 26.64
N LYS A 124 -17.46 -16.95 27.64
CA LYS A 124 -17.20 -17.30 29.04
C LYS A 124 -18.31 -16.82 29.96
N GLN A 125 -19.52 -17.38 29.80
CA GLN A 125 -20.49 -17.48 30.89
C GLN A 125 -21.51 -18.56 30.53
N GLN A 126 -21.36 -19.72 31.17
CA GLN A 126 -22.39 -20.66 31.62
C GLN A 126 -21.79 -22.06 31.74
N LYS A 127 -21.14 -22.31 32.89
CA LYS A 127 -21.16 -23.59 33.57
C LYS A 127 -21.20 -23.29 35.08
N LYS A 128 -22.41 -23.26 35.62
CA LYS A 128 -22.72 -23.65 36.99
C LYS A 128 -23.92 -24.56 36.92
#